data_AF-A0A5N9H4R9-F1
#
_entry.id   AF-A0A5N9H4R9-F1
#
_cell.length_a   1.000
_cell.length_b   1.000
_cell.length_c   1.000
_cell.angle_alpha   90.00
_cell.angle_beta   90.00
_cell.angle_gamma   90.00
#
_symmetry.space_group_name_H-M   'P 1'
#
loop_
_entity.id
_entity.type
_entity.pdbx_description
1 polymer ?
#
loop_
_entity_poly.entity_id
_entity_poly.type
_entity_poly.pdbx_seq_one_letter_code
_entity_poly.pdbx_strand_id
1 'polypeptide(L)'
;MTNRYKYPDTVINKAIGYFISGLGRSAISRKINVPEGTIRKWLDKYKNGELTHSHYWVLPSPNGPVCEGKCPCGETKTFPNSMDGMDAWRRSDGKRPKSNSVKDALETKKRKKRNFNRALS
;
A
#
# COMPACT_ATOMS: atom_id res chain seq x y z
N MET A 1 -14.87 -2.99 14.05
CA MET A 1 -16.23 -3.01 13.47
C MET A 1 -16.57 -4.45 13.15
N THR A 2 -17.59 -5.01 13.80
CA THR A 2 -18.00 -6.41 13.58
C THR A 2 -18.96 -6.51 12.41
N ASN A 3 -18.67 -7.42 11.49
CA ASN A 3 -19.48 -7.67 10.30
C ASN A 3 -20.85 -8.25 10.70
N ARG A 4 -21.93 -7.53 10.39
CA ARG A 4 -23.32 -7.96 10.68
C ARG A 4 -23.90 -8.90 9.62
N TYR A 5 -23.15 -9.19 8.55
CA TYR A 5 -23.61 -10.03 7.46
C TYR A 5 -23.16 -11.47 7.64
N LYS A 6 -23.96 -12.41 7.09
CA LYS A 6 -23.61 -13.83 7.01
C LYS A 6 -22.30 -14.09 6.21
N TYR A 7 -21.90 -13.13 5.38
CA TYR A 7 -20.74 -13.24 4.50
C TYR A 7 -19.59 -12.37 5.01
N PRO A 8 -18.33 -12.83 4.91
CA PRO A 8 -17.18 -12.07 5.35
C PRO A 8 -17.01 -10.76 4.54
N ASP A 9 -16.41 -9.74 5.16
CA ASP A 9 -16.26 -8.41 4.55
C ASP A 9 -15.45 -8.45 3.26
N THR A 10 -14.54 -9.42 3.13
CA THR A 10 -13.75 -9.63 1.91
C THR A 10 -14.61 -9.98 0.71
N VAL A 11 -15.69 -10.75 0.90
CA VAL A 11 -16.63 -11.13 -0.16
C VAL A 11 -17.50 -9.94 -0.55
N ILE A 12 -17.97 -9.18 0.43
CA ILE A 12 -18.76 -7.97 0.21
C ILE A 12 -17.93 -6.93 -0.55
N ASN A 13 -16.69 -6.69 -0.13
CA ASN A 13 -15.78 -5.75 -0.80
C ASN A 13 -15.44 -6.17 -2.23
N LYS A 14 -15.25 -7.47 -2.49
CA LYS A 14 -15.07 -8.00 -3.85
C LYS A 14 -16.31 -7.74 -4.72
N ALA A 15 -17.51 -7.96 -4.19
CA ALA A 15 -18.76 -7.70 -4.92
C ALA A 15 -18.89 -6.24 -5.33
N ILE A 16 -18.63 -5.31 -4.39
CA ILE A 16 -18.65 -3.87 -4.66
C ILE A 16 -17.56 -3.49 -5.67
N GLY A 17 -16.34 -4.03 -5.53
CA GLY A 17 -15.27 -3.77 -6.49
C GLY A 17 -15.62 -4.20 -7.91
N TYR A 18 -16.24 -5.38 -8.07
CA TYR A 18 -16.73 -5.80 -9.38
C TYR A 18 -17.84 -4.90 -9.94
N PHE A 19 -18.70 -4.36 -9.07
CA PHE A 19 -19.71 -3.39 -9.49
C PHE A 19 -19.10 -2.06 -9.94
N ILE A 20 -18.10 -1.54 -9.22
CA ILE A 20 -17.38 -0.32 -9.60
C ILE A 20 -16.66 -0.49 -10.95
N SER A 21 -16.10 -1.68 -11.21
CA SER A 21 -15.49 -2.00 -12.53
C SER A 21 -16.53 -2.26 -13.64
N GLY A 22 -17.83 -2.10 -13.36
CA GLY A 22 -18.89 -2.15 -14.37
C GLY A 22 -19.49 -3.54 -14.60
N LEU A 23 -19.17 -4.55 -13.78
CA LEU A 23 -19.83 -5.85 -13.93
C LEU A 23 -21.29 -5.79 -13.48
N GLY A 24 -22.16 -6.40 -14.29
CA GLY A 24 -23.56 -6.60 -13.95
C GLY A 24 -23.76 -7.57 -12.78
N ARG A 25 -24.85 -7.39 -12.04
CA ARG A 25 -25.20 -8.16 -10.84
C ARG A 25 -25.12 -9.68 -11.03
N SER A 26 -25.68 -10.21 -12.11
CA SER A 26 -25.66 -11.64 -12.40
C SER A 26 -24.25 -12.17 -12.70
N ALA A 27 -23.37 -11.36 -13.29
CA ALA A 27 -21.98 -11.74 -13.51
C ALA A 27 -21.20 -11.77 -12.18
N ILE A 28 -21.46 -10.80 -11.30
CA ILE A 28 -20.88 -10.78 -9.94
C ILE A 28 -21.31 -12.04 -9.18
N SER A 29 -22.62 -12.34 -9.16
CA SER A 29 -23.22 -13.52 -8.52
C SER A 29 -22.49 -14.81 -8.90
N ARG A 30 -22.30 -15.06 -10.20
CA ARG A 30 -21.58 -16.24 -10.69
C ARG A 30 -20.11 -16.25 -10.25
N LYS A 31 -19.46 -15.09 -10.23
CA LYS A 31 -18.02 -14.98 -9.94
C LYS A 31 -17.67 -15.18 -8.47
N ILE A 32 -18.54 -14.73 -7.55
CA ILE A 32 -18.31 -14.86 -6.10
C ILE A 32 -19.16 -15.97 -5.46
N ASN A 33 -20.01 -16.65 -6.23
CA ASN A 33 -20.94 -17.67 -5.76
C ASN A 33 -21.85 -17.20 -4.63
N VAL A 34 -22.48 -16.04 -4.81
CA VAL A 34 -23.42 -15.44 -3.84
C VAL A 34 -24.73 -15.13 -4.55
N PRO A 35 -25.91 -15.40 -3.93
CA PRO A 35 -27.20 -15.11 -4.53
C PRO A 35 -27.36 -13.65 -4.97
N GLU A 36 -27.97 -13.45 -6.15
CA GLU A 36 -28.12 -12.12 -6.75
C GLU A 36 -28.92 -11.15 -5.86
N GLY A 37 -29.93 -11.65 -5.15
CA GLY A 37 -30.70 -10.84 -4.20
C GLY A 37 -29.87 -10.29 -3.04
N THR A 38 -28.84 -11.02 -2.60
CA THR A 38 -27.91 -10.56 -1.56
C THR A 38 -26.99 -9.49 -2.13
N ILE A 39 -26.46 -9.69 -3.33
CA ILE A 39 -25.61 -8.70 -4.02
C ILE A 39 -26.39 -7.40 -4.23
N ARG A 40 -27.64 -7.47 -4.69
CA ARG A 40 -28.51 -6.30 -4.85
C ARG A 40 -28.57 -5.48 -3.56
N LYS A 41 -28.85 -6.12 -2.42
CA LYS A 41 -28.92 -5.44 -1.11
C LYS A 41 -27.61 -4.73 -0.76
N TRP A 42 -26.46 -5.34 -1.03
CA TRP A 42 -25.16 -4.72 -0.78
C TRP A 42 -24.90 -3.52 -1.68
N LEU A 43 -25.26 -3.61 -2.96
CA LEU A 43 -25.09 -2.51 -3.91
C LEU A 43 -26.02 -1.33 -3.60
N ASP A 44 -27.25 -1.61 -3.19
CA ASP A 44 -28.20 -0.56 -2.78
C ASP A 44 -27.65 0.19 -1.55
N LYS A 45 -27.09 -0.53 -0.58
CA LYS A 45 -26.44 0.08 0.59
C LYS A 45 -25.18 0.86 0.26
N TYR A 46 -24.38 0.37 -0.68
CA TYR A 46 -23.22 1.10 -1.19
C TYR A 46 -23.64 2.42 -1.84
N LYS A 47 -24.70 2.42 -2.65
CA LYS A 47 -25.26 3.65 -3.25
C LYS A 47 -25.80 4.63 -2.20
N ASN A 48 -26.36 4.11 -1.11
CA ASN A 48 -26.86 4.92 0.00
C ASN A 48 -25.76 5.39 0.97
N GLY A 49 -24.50 5.00 0.75
CA GLY A 49 -23.37 5.39 1.61
C GLY A 49 -23.25 4.63 2.93
N GLU A 50 -24.07 3.62 3.18
CA GLU A 50 -24.02 2.78 4.39
C GLU A 50 -22.85 1.79 4.37
N LEU A 51 -22.29 1.53 3.19
CA LEU A 51 -21.28 0.51 2.96
C LEU A 51 -20.10 1.13 2.21
N THR A 52 -18.89 0.99 2.74
CA THR A 52 -17.67 1.52 2.14
C THR A 52 -16.93 0.44 1.36
N HIS A 53 -16.29 0.83 0.25
CA HIS A 53 -15.42 -0.07 -0.50
C HIS A 53 -13.99 0.00 0.05
N SER A 54 -13.46 -1.13 0.51
CA SER A 54 -12.06 -1.26 0.90
C SER A 54 -11.23 -1.83 -0.25
N HIS A 55 -10.18 -1.10 -0.65
CA HIS A 55 -9.32 -1.47 -1.77
C HIS A 55 -8.36 -2.59 -1.38
N TYR A 56 -8.43 -3.71 -2.08
CA TYR A 56 -7.45 -4.80 -1.99
C TYR A 56 -6.51 -4.73 -3.19
N TRP A 57 -5.24 -4.40 -2.94
CA TRP A 57 -4.22 -4.25 -3.97
C TRP A 57 -3.58 -5.59 -4.27
N VAL A 58 -3.79 -6.09 -5.49
CA VAL A 58 -3.04 -7.25 -5.99
C VAL A 58 -1.77 -6.71 -6.64
N LEU A 59 -0.62 -6.96 -6.01
CA LEU A 59 0.68 -6.63 -6.57
C LEU A 59 1.23 -7.83 -7.37
N PRO A 60 1.55 -7.66 -8.66
CA PRO A 60 2.22 -8.70 -9.42
C PRO A 60 3.66 -8.90 -8.93
N SER A 61 4.29 -10.00 -9.33
CA SER A 61 5.70 -10.26 -9.05
C SER A 61 6.56 -9.05 -9.40
N PRO A 62 7.55 -8.70 -8.56
CA PRO A 62 8.31 -7.46 -8.70
C PRO A 62 9.10 -7.45 -10.01
N ASN A 63 8.68 -6.62 -10.97
CA ASN A 63 9.40 -6.39 -12.22
C ASN A 63 10.06 -5.01 -12.20
N GLY A 64 11.03 -4.83 -11.29
CA GLY A 64 11.78 -3.58 -11.13
C GLY A 64 11.47 -2.78 -9.86
N PRO A 65 11.88 -1.49 -9.80
CA PRO A 65 11.88 -0.69 -8.56
C PRO A 65 10.47 -0.24 -8.11
N VAL A 66 9.49 -0.27 -9.02
CA VAL A 66 8.08 0.06 -8.77
C VAL A 66 7.21 -1.06 -9.31
N CYS A 67 6.12 -1.35 -8.62
CA CYS A 67 5.05 -2.23 -9.06
C CYS A 67 3.73 -1.47 -9.14
N GLU A 68 2.93 -1.79 -10.14
CA GLU A 68 1.55 -1.31 -10.24
C GLU A 68 0.62 -2.32 -9.57
N GLY A 69 0.02 -1.92 -8.45
CA GLY A 69 -1.04 -2.68 -7.80
C GLY A 69 -2.38 -2.38 -8.47
N LYS A 70 -3.11 -3.43 -8.84
CA LYS A 70 -4.46 -3.31 -9.41
C LYS A 70 -5.50 -3.74 -8.38
N CYS A 71 -6.45 -2.86 -8.09
CA CYS A 71 -7.65 -3.20 -7.33
C CYS A 71 -8.69 -3.85 -8.27
N PRO A 72 -9.47 -4.85 -7.82
CA PRO A 72 -10.61 -5.38 -8.58
C PRO A 72 -11.67 -4.32 -8.95
N CYS A 73 -11.65 -3.17 -8.26
CA CYS A 73 -12.46 -2.01 -8.54
C CYS A 73 -12.01 -1.20 -9.78
N GLY A 74 -10.86 -1.51 -10.35
CA GLY A 74 -10.28 -0.80 -11.50
C GLY A 74 -9.29 0.31 -11.12
N GLU A 75 -9.18 0.67 -9.85
CA GLU A 75 -8.19 1.64 -9.41
C GLU A 75 -6.77 1.05 -9.51
N THR A 76 -5.82 1.87 -9.95
CA THR A 76 -4.39 1.53 -10.05
C THR A 76 -3.61 2.40 -9.09
N LYS A 77 -2.69 1.80 -8.34
CA LYS A 77 -1.72 2.55 -7.51
C LYS A 77 -0.32 2.01 -7.74
N THR A 78 0.63 2.92 -7.81
CA THR A 78 2.05 2.59 -7.91
C THR A 78 2.63 2.42 -6.52
N PHE A 79 3.25 1.27 -6.28
CA PHE A 79 3.90 0.90 -5.03
C PHE A 79 5.40 0.72 -5.28
N PRO A 80 6.30 1.35 -4.52
CA PRO A 80 7.73 1.08 -4.62
C PRO A 80 8.05 -0.32 -4.09
N ASN A 81 8.78 -1.13 -4.85
CA ASN A 81 9.20 -2.49 -4.46
C ASN A 81 10.46 -2.50 -3.59
N SER A 82 11.23 -1.42 -3.64
CA SER A 82 12.50 -1.28 -2.95
C SER A 82 12.43 -0.16 -1.93
N MET A 83 13.02 -0.39 -0.76
CA MET A 83 13.13 0.56 0.34
C MET A 83 13.80 1.87 -0.07
N ASP A 84 14.60 1.88 -1.15
CA ASP A 84 15.21 3.08 -1.77
C ASP A 84 14.20 4.07 -2.39
N GLY A 85 12.95 3.66 -2.61
CA GLY A 85 11.85 4.51 -3.07
C GLY A 85 10.96 5.07 -1.95
N MET A 86 11.18 4.67 -0.69
CA MET A 86 10.44 5.18 0.46
C MET A 86 11.14 6.45 0.97
N ASP A 87 10.46 7.60 0.91
CA ASP A 87 10.99 8.90 1.35
C ASP A 87 11.44 8.96 2.82
N ALA A 88 11.12 7.93 3.62
CA ALA A 88 11.51 7.83 5.03
C ALA A 88 13.03 7.93 5.29
N TRP A 89 13.88 7.64 4.29
CA TRP A 89 15.34 7.81 4.37
C TRP A 89 15.90 8.84 3.37
N ARG A 90 15.04 9.45 2.53
CA ARG A 90 15.45 10.59 1.71
C ARG A 90 15.38 11.83 2.58
N ARG A 91 16.52 12.52 2.72
CA ARG A 91 16.52 13.89 3.20
C ARG A 91 15.65 14.72 2.24
N SER A 92 15.03 15.78 2.72
CA SER A 92 14.21 16.71 1.94
C SER A 92 14.95 17.38 0.76
N ASP A 93 16.27 17.15 0.64
CA ASP A 93 17.13 17.57 -0.48
C ASP A 93 17.27 16.52 -1.60
N GLY A 94 16.59 15.36 -1.49
CA GLY A 94 16.59 14.30 -2.50
C GLY A 94 17.92 13.54 -2.64
N LYS A 95 18.92 13.81 -1.78
CA LYS A 95 20.25 13.19 -1.88
C LYS A 95 20.34 11.93 -1.03
N ARG A 96 20.90 10.86 -1.60
CA ARG A 96 21.26 9.63 -0.86
C ARG A 96 22.20 10.01 0.29
N PRO A 97 21.99 9.51 1.52
CA PRO A 97 22.96 9.71 2.59
C PRO A 97 24.32 9.20 2.10
N LYS A 98 25.37 10.04 2.21
CA LYS A 98 26.72 9.63 1.84
C LYS A 98 27.03 8.36 2.60
N SER A 99 27.30 7.28 1.86
CA SER A 99 27.87 6.07 2.47
C SER A 99 29.06 6.50 3.30
N ASN A 100 29.14 6.07 4.56
CA ASN A 100 30.33 6.31 5.37
C ASN A 100 31.51 5.64 4.66
N SER A 101 32.25 6.41 3.86
CA SER A 101 33.49 5.90 3.31
C SER A 101 34.42 5.63 4.49
N VAL A 102 35.26 4.60 4.38
CA VAL A 102 36.25 4.29 5.42
C VAL A 102 37.09 5.53 5.74
N LYS A 103 37.31 6.39 4.75
CA LYS A 103 38.00 7.68 4.89
C LYS A 103 37.24 8.67 5.78
N ASP A 104 35.93 8.85 5.56
CA ASP A 104 35.09 9.76 6.36
C ASP A 104 34.99 9.31 7.84
N ALA A 105 34.90 7.99 8.07
CA ALA A 105 34.88 7.40 9.41
C ALA A 105 36.23 7.56 10.14
N LEU A 106 37.35 7.44 9.40
CA LEU A 106 38.69 7.64 9.95
C LEU A 106 38.94 9.11 10.30
N GLU A 107 38.43 10.03 9.47
CA GLU A 107 38.57 11.47 9.67
C GLU A 107 37.75 11.98 10.85
N THR A 108 36.53 11.46 11.04
CA THR A 108 35.73 11.75 12.25
C THR A 108 36.37 11.20 13.52
N LYS A 109 36.98 10.00 13.50
CA LYS A 109 37.76 9.47 14.64
C LYS A 109 38.97 10.35 14.97
N LYS A 110 39.74 10.79 13.96
CA LYS A 110 40.88 11.71 14.14
C LYS A 110 40.44 13.05 14.73
N ARG A 111 39.31 13.60 14.28
CA ARG A 111 38.75 14.86 14.81
C ARG A 111 38.31 14.73 16.27
N LYS A 112 37.66 13.62 16.64
CA LYS A 112 37.24 13.34 18.03
C LYS A 112 38.44 13.20 18.97
N LYS A 113 39.51 12.52 18.54
CA LYS A 113 40.76 12.39 19.32
C LYS A 113 41.47 13.74 19.54
N ARG A 114 41.53 14.61 18.52
CA ARG A 114 42.08 15.97 18.67
C ARG A 114 41.29 16.81 19.67
N ASN A 115 39.96 16.77 19.61
CA ASN A 115 39.11 17.54 20.53
C ASN A 115 39.20 17.03 21.97
N PHE A 116 39.33 15.71 22.17
CA PHE A 116 39.54 15.13 23.50
C PHE A 116 40.86 15.59 24.13
N ASN A 117 41.95 15.56 23.36
CA ASN A 117 43.26 16.00 23.85
C ASN A 117 43.29 17.51 24.17
N ARG A 118 42.55 18.33 23.40
CA ARG A 118 42.41 19.76 23.65
C ARG A 118 41.54 20.10 24.86
N ALA A 119 40.66 19.19 25.29
CA ALA A 119 39.84 19.35 26.49
C ALA A 119 40.56 18.91 27.78
N LEU A 120 41.75 18.32 27.65
CA LEU A 120 42.60 17.86 28.75
C LEU A 120 43.87 18.72 28.93
N SER A 121 44.02 19.80 28.16
CA SER A 121 45.03 20.86 28.33
C SER A 121 44.34 22.12 28.84
#